data_AF-A0A2D6AIZ8-F1
#
_entry.id   AF-A0A2D6AIZ8-F1
#
_cell.length_a   1.000
_cell.length_b   1.000
_cell.length_c   1.000
_cell.angle_alpha   90.00
_cell.angle_beta   90.00
_cell.angle_gamma   90.00
#
_symmetry.space_group_name_H-M   'P 1'
#
loop_
_entity.id
_entity.type
_entity.pdbx_description
1 polymer ?
#
loop_
_entity_poly.entity_id
_entity_poly.type
_entity_poly.pdbx_seq_one_letter_code
_entity_poly.pdbx_strand_id
1 'polypeptide(L)'
;MRFTAKIENGKISWHDIEGLARYLYESEGECYIDIKPSNIRNTAQNNYYWRILRDFGNHVGYEAEEMHDVCKGHFKITSTKELNVDEFSDYLDSIIRWAAKQGFPVKDPRSTKLP
;
A
#
# COMPACT_ATOMS: atom_id res chain seq x y z
N MET A 1 0.21 -2.61 12.40
CA MET A 1 -0.16 -2.20 11.03
C MET A 1 -1.58 -1.59 11.04
N ARG A 2 -1.93 -0.68 10.12
CA ARG A 2 -3.32 -0.17 9.98
C ARG A 2 -3.90 -0.72 8.69
N PHE A 3 -5.02 -1.43 8.79
CA PHE A 3 -5.79 -1.88 7.62
C PHE A 3 -7.03 -1.02 7.50
N THR A 4 -7.43 -0.71 6.27
CA THR A 4 -8.72 -0.07 6.04
C THR A 4 -9.70 -0.96 5.31
N ALA A 5 -10.94 -0.71 5.66
CA ALA A 5 -12.08 -1.33 5.07
C ALA A 5 -13.21 -0.33 4.92
N LYS A 6 -14.11 -0.69 4.03
CA LYS A 6 -15.43 -0.07 3.92
C LYS A 6 -16.42 -0.92 4.71
N ILE A 7 -17.20 -0.30 5.59
CA ILE A 7 -18.27 -0.99 6.34
C ILE A 7 -19.61 -0.52 5.78
N GLU A 8 -20.36 -1.44 5.15
CA GLU A 8 -21.68 -1.16 4.59
C GLU A 8 -22.62 -2.32 4.91
N ASN A 9 -23.82 -2.02 5.41
CA ASN A 9 -24.84 -3.03 5.75
C ASN A 9 -24.32 -4.15 6.66
N GLY A 10 -23.50 -3.81 7.65
CA GLY A 10 -22.91 -4.77 8.59
C GLY A 10 -21.82 -5.66 7.99
N LYS A 11 -21.40 -5.42 6.73
CA LYS A 11 -20.31 -6.14 6.07
C LYS A 11 -19.07 -5.28 5.97
N ILE A 12 -17.93 -5.88 6.29
CA ILE A 12 -16.60 -5.25 6.16
C ILE A 12 -15.98 -5.71 4.84
N SER A 13 -15.62 -4.76 3.98
CA SER A 13 -14.87 -4.99 2.74
C SER A 13 -13.47 -4.40 2.88
N TRP A 14 -12.47 -5.26 3.04
CA TRP A 14 -11.07 -4.87 3.18
C TRP A 14 -10.49 -4.40 1.85
N HIS A 15 -9.66 -3.36 1.89
CA HIS A 15 -9.00 -2.85 0.68
C HIS A 15 -7.74 -3.65 0.28
N ASP A 16 -7.04 -4.25 1.26
CA ASP A 16 -5.91 -5.16 1.03
C ASP A 16 -6.12 -6.44 1.87
N ILE A 17 -6.88 -7.38 1.30
CA ILE A 17 -7.23 -8.62 2.00
C ILE A 17 -6.04 -9.56 2.14
N GLU A 18 -5.11 -9.57 1.19
CA GLU A 18 -3.91 -10.41 1.23
C GLU A 18 -2.94 -9.94 2.32
N GLY A 19 -2.75 -8.63 2.44
CA GLY A 19 -1.91 -8.05 3.48
C GLY A 19 -2.47 -8.27 4.87
N LEU A 20 -3.80 -8.15 5.00
CA LEU A 20 -4.48 -8.47 6.25
C LEU A 20 -4.32 -9.95 6.61
N ALA A 21 -4.57 -10.86 5.66
CA ALA A 21 -4.49 -12.29 5.91
C ALA A 21 -3.10 -12.71 6.40
N ARG A 22 -2.03 -12.18 5.77
CA ARG A 22 -0.65 -12.43 6.21
C ARG A 22 -0.37 -11.89 7.60
N TYR A 23 -0.79 -10.67 7.90
CA TYR A 23 -0.58 -10.09 9.22
C TYR A 23 -1.34 -10.82 10.33
N LEU A 24 -2.57 -11.26 10.05
CA LEU A 24 -3.35 -12.07 10.99
C LEU A 24 -2.68 -13.43 11.24
N TYR A 25 -2.13 -14.05 10.20
CA TYR A 25 -1.36 -15.30 10.33
C TYR A 25 -0.11 -15.11 11.22
N GLU A 26 0.59 -14.00 11.08
CA GLU A 26 1.77 -13.68 11.90
C GLU A 26 1.42 -13.25 13.34
N SER A 27 0.18 -12.84 13.60
CA SER A 27 -0.26 -12.28 14.89
C SER A 27 -1.06 -13.27 15.75
N GLU A 28 -0.75 -14.56 15.65
CA GLU A 28 -1.52 -15.65 16.27
C GLU A 28 -1.68 -15.49 17.80
N GLY A 29 -2.93 -15.50 18.29
CA GLY A 29 -3.27 -15.35 19.71
C GLY A 29 -4.55 -14.55 19.94
N GLU A 30 -4.91 -14.31 21.21
CA GLU A 30 -6.01 -13.40 21.56
C GLU A 30 -5.60 -11.95 21.31
N CYS A 31 -6.36 -11.24 20.47
CA CYS A 31 -6.09 -9.84 20.13
C CYS A 31 -7.37 -9.00 20.10
N TYR A 32 -7.21 -7.70 20.32
CA TYR A 32 -8.28 -6.71 20.12
C TYR A 32 -8.18 -6.08 18.73
N ILE A 33 -9.31 -5.91 18.06
CA ILE A 33 -9.42 -5.13 16.81
C ILE A 33 -10.11 -3.81 17.13
N ASP A 34 -9.40 -2.70 16.90
CA ASP A 34 -9.91 -1.35 17.12
C ASP A 34 -10.37 -0.73 15.78
N ILE A 35 -11.68 -0.48 15.65
CA ILE A 35 -12.28 0.10 14.43
C ILE A 35 -12.41 1.60 14.61
N LYS A 36 -11.62 2.36 13.84
CA LYS A 36 -11.67 3.84 13.86
C LYS A 36 -12.25 4.38 12.55
N PRO A 37 -13.19 5.34 12.61
CA PRO A 37 -13.68 6.00 11.41
C PRO A 37 -12.51 6.68 10.70
N SER A 38 -12.37 6.39 9.40
CA SER A 38 -11.32 6.99 8.59
C SER A 38 -11.83 8.29 7.99
N ASN A 39 -11.27 9.42 8.44
CA ASN A 39 -11.47 10.72 7.78
C ASN A 39 -10.64 10.84 6.48
N ILE A 40 -10.02 9.75 6.02
CA ILE A 40 -8.78 9.82 5.26
C ILE A 40 -8.93 9.08 3.94
N ARG A 41 -9.21 9.88 2.90
CA ARG A 41 -9.13 9.55 1.47
C ARG A 41 -7.76 8.95 1.07
N ASN A 42 -6.71 9.20 1.86
CA ASN A 42 -5.33 8.66 1.70
C ASN A 42 -5.24 7.15 2.00
N THR A 43 -6.15 6.53 2.77
CA THR A 43 -5.91 5.14 3.19
C THR A 43 -6.03 4.09 2.09
N ALA A 44 -6.85 4.34 1.06
CA ALA A 44 -6.86 3.48 -0.13
C ALA A 44 -5.55 3.60 -0.92
N GLN A 45 -4.97 4.80 -1.02
CA GLN A 45 -3.67 5.03 -1.66
C GLN A 45 -2.55 4.38 -0.86
N ASN A 46 -2.57 4.50 0.48
CA ASN A 46 -1.58 3.85 1.34
C ASN A 46 -1.64 2.32 1.22
N ASN A 47 -2.83 1.71 1.19
CA ASN A 47 -2.92 0.26 1.00
C ASN A 47 -2.42 -0.16 -0.39
N TYR A 48 -2.76 0.63 -1.41
CA TYR A 48 -2.26 0.40 -2.76
C TYR A 48 -0.74 0.51 -2.84
N TYR A 49 -0.15 1.50 -2.15
CA TYR A 49 1.30 1.63 -1.99
C TYR A 49 1.93 0.37 -1.39
N TRP A 50 1.44 -0.10 -0.24
CA TRP A 50 1.97 -1.31 0.40
C TRP A 50 1.82 -2.56 -0.45
N ARG A 51 0.73 -2.67 -1.21
CA ARG A 51 0.56 -3.74 -2.19
C ARG A 51 1.63 -3.68 -3.29
N ILE A 52 1.89 -2.51 -3.87
CA ILE A 52 2.95 -2.36 -4.89
C ILE A 52 4.30 -2.76 -4.31
N LEU A 53 4.65 -2.26 -3.12
CA LEU A 53 5.93 -2.61 -2.48
C LEU A 53 6.06 -4.10 -2.25
N ARG A 54 4.99 -4.77 -1.85
CA ARG A 54 4.97 -6.23 -1.66
C ARG A 54 5.13 -6.97 -2.98
N ASP A 55 4.32 -6.63 -3.98
CA ASP A 55 4.33 -7.32 -5.27
C ASP A 55 5.68 -7.13 -5.99
N PHE A 56 6.18 -5.91 -5.95
CA PHE A 56 7.49 -5.57 -6.50
C PHE A 56 8.64 -6.17 -5.68
N GLY A 57 8.56 -6.10 -4.34
CA GLY A 57 9.51 -6.74 -3.43
C GLY A 57 9.65 -8.23 -3.70
N ASN A 58 8.53 -8.96 -3.75
CA ASN A 58 8.50 -10.39 -4.09
C ASN A 58 9.15 -10.68 -5.45
N HIS A 59 9.03 -9.78 -6.43
CA HIS A 59 9.66 -9.93 -7.74
C HIS A 59 11.19 -9.79 -7.68
N VAL A 60 11.70 -8.87 -6.86
CA VAL A 60 13.14 -8.57 -6.76
C VAL A 60 13.85 -9.23 -5.56
N GLY A 61 13.11 -9.97 -4.73
CA GLY A 61 13.65 -10.71 -3.58
C GLY A 61 13.74 -9.91 -2.28
N TYR A 62 12.84 -8.94 -2.07
CA TYR A 62 12.76 -8.11 -0.86
C TYR A 62 11.39 -8.23 -0.19
N GLU A 63 11.35 -8.12 1.13
CA GLU A 63 10.10 -7.97 1.86
C GLU A 63 9.55 -6.54 1.73
N ALA A 64 8.24 -6.38 1.95
CA ALA A 64 7.56 -5.09 1.73
C ALA A 64 8.14 -3.94 2.59
N GLU A 65 8.59 -4.24 3.81
CA GLU A 65 9.24 -3.24 4.68
C GLU A 65 10.63 -2.85 4.19
N GLU A 66 11.42 -3.80 3.70
CA GLU A 66 12.72 -3.50 3.11
C GLU A 66 12.54 -2.66 1.83
N MET A 67 11.53 -3.00 1.03
CA MET A 67 11.19 -2.25 -0.17
C MET A 67 10.68 -0.83 0.15
N HIS A 68 10.02 -0.64 1.30
CA HIS A 68 9.67 0.69 1.79
C HIS A 68 10.92 1.56 1.99
N ASP A 69 11.94 1.03 2.66
CA ASP A 69 13.19 1.76 2.90
C ASP A 69 14.00 1.98 1.60
N VAL A 70 14.03 0.98 0.71
CA VAL A 70 14.65 1.12 -0.62
C VAL A 70 13.98 2.23 -1.41
N CYS A 71 12.65 2.28 -1.48
CA CYS A 71 11.95 3.34 -2.18
C CYS A 71 12.17 4.70 -1.53
N LYS A 72 12.23 4.79 -0.19
CA LYS A 72 12.56 6.04 0.50
C LYS A 72 13.96 6.55 0.15
N GLY A 73 14.95 5.66 0.16
CA GLY A 73 16.32 5.97 -0.22
C GLY A 73 16.45 6.37 -1.69
N HIS A 74 15.80 5.63 -2.59
CA HIS A 74 15.86 5.87 -4.03
C HIS A 74 15.26 7.23 -4.42
N PHE A 75 14.10 7.57 -3.86
CA PHE A 75 13.38 8.81 -4.16
C PHE A 75 13.72 9.96 -3.20
N LYS A 76 14.65 9.76 -2.25
CA LYS A 76 15.11 10.74 -1.27
C LYS A 76 13.98 11.38 -0.46
N ILE A 77 13.02 10.57 -0.03
CA ILE A 77 11.92 11.04 0.82
C ILE A 77 12.17 10.66 2.29
N THR A 78 11.98 11.62 3.19
CA THR A 78 12.20 11.43 4.63
C THR A 78 11.06 10.64 5.27
N SER A 79 9.82 10.98 4.89
CA SER A 79 8.61 10.38 5.46
C SER A 79 7.46 10.43 4.47
N THR A 80 6.82 9.28 4.23
CA THR A 80 5.57 9.20 3.45
C THR A 80 4.38 9.81 4.18
N LYS A 81 4.49 10.07 5.50
CA LYS A 81 3.42 10.66 6.32
C LYS A 81 3.31 12.17 6.16
N GLU A 82 4.36 12.82 5.67
CA GLU A 82 4.42 14.27 5.46
C GLU A 82 3.88 14.67 4.08
N LEU A 83 3.76 13.71 3.17
CA LEU A 83 3.24 13.92 1.83
C LEU A 83 1.73 14.15 1.87
N ASN A 84 1.29 15.20 1.17
CA ASN A 84 -0.13 15.40 0.90
C ASN A 84 -0.64 14.40 -0.15
N VAL A 85 -1.94 14.41 -0.44
CA VAL A 85 -2.58 13.42 -1.32
C VAL A 85 -2.03 13.45 -2.76
N ASP A 86 -1.72 14.64 -3.28
CA ASP A 86 -1.21 14.81 -4.64
C ASP A 86 0.26 14.41 -4.69
N GLU A 87 1.07 14.85 -3.72
CA GLU A 87 2.47 14.45 -3.57
C GLU A 87 2.63 12.93 -3.40
N PHE A 88 1.73 12.30 -2.65
CA PHE A 88 1.73 10.85 -2.48
C PHE A 88 1.33 10.11 -3.77
N SER A 89 0.46 10.72 -4.58
CA SER A 89 0.07 10.18 -5.89
C SER A 89 1.23 10.25 -6.88
N ASP A 90 1.95 11.37 -6.93
CA ASP A 90 3.15 11.54 -7.77
C ASP A 90 4.28 10.58 -7.33
N TYR A 91 4.40 10.37 -6.02
CA TYR A 91 5.35 9.40 -5.47
C TYR A 91 5.00 7.96 -5.89
N LEU A 92 3.72 7.58 -5.80
CA LEU A 92 3.21 6.28 -6.27
C LEU A 92 3.52 6.06 -7.76
N ASP A 93 3.27 7.07 -8.60
CA ASP A 93 3.52 6.98 -10.03
C ASP A 93 5.01 6.84 -10.36
N SER A 94 5.86 7.50 -9.57
CA SER A 94 7.32 7.37 -9.66
C SER A 94 7.78 5.95 -9.34
N ILE A 95 7.22 5.33 -8.30
CA ILE A 95 7.50 3.92 -7.95
C ILE A 95 7.05 2.97 -9.05
N ILE A 96 5.84 3.15 -9.59
CA ILE A 96 5.30 2.31 -10.67
C ILE A 96 6.21 2.35 -11.90
N ARG A 97 6.65 3.55 -12.29
CA ARG A 97 7.59 3.73 -13.41
C ARG A 97 8.93 3.07 -13.12
N TRP A 98 9.41 3.17 -11.89
CA TRP A 98 10.68 2.54 -11.50
C TRP A 98 10.57 1.02 -11.51
N ALA A 99 9.50 0.45 -10.93
CA ALA A 99 9.23 -0.99 -10.96
C ALA A 99 9.17 -1.52 -12.40
N ALA A 100 8.50 -0.79 -13.31
CA ALA A 100 8.47 -1.15 -14.74
C ALA A 100 9.87 -1.18 -15.37
N LYS A 101 10.76 -0.23 -15.03
CA LYS A 101 12.16 -0.24 -15.48
C LYS A 101 12.96 -1.42 -14.95
N GLN A 102 12.61 -1.95 -13.78
CA GLN A 102 13.21 -3.15 -13.20
C GLN A 102 12.59 -4.47 -13.73
N GLY A 103 11.66 -4.40 -14.69
CA GLY A 103 11.02 -5.57 -15.28
C GLY A 103 9.70 -5.97 -14.63
N PHE A 104 9.18 -5.17 -13.69
CA PHE A 104 7.89 -5.40 -13.03
C PHE A 104 6.84 -4.35 -13.43
N PRO A 105 6.10 -4.55 -14.53
CA PRO A 105 5.03 -3.64 -14.92
C PRO A 105 3.83 -3.80 -13.97
N VAL A 106 3.67 -2.85 -13.04
CA VAL A 106 2.53 -2.79 -12.11
C VAL A 106 1.24 -2.57 -12.89
N LYS A 107 0.24 -3.43 -12.68
CA LYS A 107 -1.12 -3.20 -13.19
C LYS A 107 -1.83 -2.19 -12.30
N ASP A 108 -1.84 -0.92 -12.71
CA ASP A 108 -2.45 0.14 -11.91
C ASP A 108 -3.99 0.20 -12.10
N PRO A 109 -4.79 -0.11 -11.07
CA PRO A 109 -6.25 0.01 -11.13
C PRO A 109 -6.74 1.47 -11.18
N ARG A 110 -5.88 2.46 -10.94
CA ARG A 110 -6.16 3.90 -11.13
C ARG A 110 -6.04 4.31 -12.61
N SER A 111 -5.36 3.51 -13.44
CA SER A 111 -5.10 3.82 -14.85
C SER A 111 -6.32 3.66 -15.77
N THR A 112 -7.53 3.39 -15.25
CA THR A 112 -8.79 3.33 -16.04
C THR A 112 -9.28 4.67 -16.60
N LYS A 113 -8.39 5.66 -16.73
CA LYS A 113 -8.62 6.84 -17.54
C LYS A 113 -7.36 7.21 -18.31
N LEU A 114 -7.21 6.62 -19.48
CA LEU A 114 -6.67 7.32 -20.64
C LEU A 114 -7.73 7.21 -21.76
N PRO A 115 -7.92 8.29 -22.53
CA PRO A 115 -9.12 8.57 -23.34
C PRO A 115 -9.45 7.53 -24.41
#